data_AF-A0A7S7UQT7-F1
#
_entry.id   AF-A0A7S7UQT7-F1
#
_cell.length_a   1.000
_cell.length_b   1.000
_cell.length_c   1.000
_cell.angle_alpha   90.00
_cell.angle_beta   90.00
_cell.angle_gamma   90.00
#
_symmetry.space_group_name_H-M   'P 1'
#
loop_
_entity.id
_entity.type
_entity.pdbx_description
1 polymer ?
#
loop_
_entity_poly.entity_id
_entity_poly.type
_entity_poly.pdbx_seq_one_letter_code
_entity_poly.pdbx_strand_id
1 'polypeptide(L)' 'MADLIVFRCPQTGMNVQTHLEKRQEREGQSFESFACPACTRLHFIDLTTGQPMNRDRWP' A
#
# COMPACT_ATOMS: atom_id res chain seq x y z
N MET A 1 -5.49 -10.07 12.01
CA MET A 1 -4.35 -9.36 12.62
C MET A 1 -3.93 -8.29 11.65
N ALA A 2 -3.87 -7.03 12.11
CA ALA A 2 -3.37 -5.95 11.28
C ALA A 2 -1.84 -5.92 11.41
N ASP A 3 -1.15 -6.04 10.29
CA ASP A 3 0.29 -5.88 10.20
C ASP A 3 0.60 -4.40 9.98
N LEU A 4 1.53 -3.87 10.77
CA LEU A 4 2.10 -2.55 10.52
C LEU A 4 3.10 -2.68 9.38
N ILE A 5 2.79 -2.04 8.26
CA ILE A 5 3.72 -1.92 7.14
C ILE A 5 4.22 -0.49 7.03
N VAL A 6 5.43 -0.34 6.53
CA VAL A 6 6.01 0.95 6.20
C VAL A 6 6.28 0.97 4.70
N PHE A 7 5.61 1.86 3.98
CA PHE A 7 5.89 2.06 2.56
C PHE A 7 6.42 3.47 2.33
N ARG A 8 7.21 3.64 1.27
CA ARG A 8 7.71 4.95 0.87
C ARG A 8 6.73 5.60 -0.09
N CYS A 9 6.22 6.77 0.25
CA CYS A 9 5.35 7.54 -0.63
C CYS A 9 6.13 7.94 -1.90
N PRO A 10 5.69 7.55 -3.10
CA PRO A 10 6.39 7.90 -4.34
C PRO A 10 6.25 9.38 -4.71
N GLN A 11 5.31 10.11 -4.08
CA GLN A 11 5.10 11.53 -4.34
C GLN A 11 6.00 12.42 -3.48
N THR A 12 6.16 12.10 -2.20
CA THR A 12 6.92 12.94 -1.25
C THR A 12 8.25 12.32 -0.82
N GLY A 13 8.47 11.04 -1.12
CA GLY A 13 9.64 10.28 -0.67
C GLY A 13 9.63 9.93 0.83
N MET A 14 8.58 10.30 1.57
CA MET A 14 8.44 10.03 3.00
C MET A 14 8.05 8.58 3.26
N ASN A 15 8.58 8.01 4.33
CA ASN A 15 8.12 6.72 4.83
C ASN A 15 6.83 6.92 5.62
N VAL A 16 5.80 6.20 5.22
CA VAL A 16 4.46 6.27 5.80
C VAL A 16 4.14 4.90 6.38
N GLN A 17 3.78 4.89 7.66
CA GLN A 17 3.34 3.70 8.35
C GLN A 17 1.83 3.56 8.18
N THR A 18 1.36 2.39 7.80
CA THR A 18 -0.07 2.07 7.73
C THR A 18 -0.33 0.70 8.32
N HIS A 19 -1.48 0.58 8.98
CA HIS A 19 -1.98 -0.71 9.41
C HIS A 19 -2.66 -1.37 8.22
N LEU A 20 -2.17 -2.54 7.87
CA LEU A 20 -2.69 -3.34 6.79
C LEU A 20 -3.34 -4.57 7.40
N GLU A 21 -4.64 -4.74 7.23
CA GLU A 21 -5.27 -5.98 7.68
C GLU A 21 -4.75 -7.11 6.78
N LYS A 22 -4.00 -8.07 7.35
CA LYS A 22 -3.68 -9.31 6.64
C LYS A 22 -4.99 -10.05 6.38
N ARG A 23 -5.61 -9.74 5.26
CA ARG A 23 -6.71 -10.52 4.73
C ARG A 23 -6.07 -11.76 4.15
N GLN A 24 -6.28 -12.90 4.80
CA GLN A 24 -5.93 -14.20 4.24
C GLN A 24 -6.48 -14.24 2.82
N GLU A 25 -5.55 -14.35 1.88
CA GLU A 25 -5.65 -14.46 0.44
C GLU A 25 -7.09 -14.71 -0.02
N ARG A 26 -7.86 -13.62 -0.20
CA ARG A 26 -9.11 -13.73 -0.94
C ARG A 26 -8.73 -13.69 -2.40
N GLU A 27 -8.70 -14.87 -3.01
CA GLU A 27 -8.42 -15.13 -4.41
C GLU A 27 -8.88 -13.95 -5.29
N GLY A 28 -7.91 -13.17 -5.78
CA GLY A 28 -8.14 -12.16 -6.82
C GLY A 28 -7.98 -10.69 -6.43
N GLN A 29 -8.00 -10.31 -5.15
CA GLN A 29 -7.84 -8.89 -4.76
C GLN A 29 -6.92 -8.73 -3.54
N SER A 30 -5.61 -8.73 -3.80
CA SER A 30 -4.57 -8.44 -2.82
C SER A 30 -4.22 -6.96 -2.73
N PHE A 31 -5.04 -6.02 -3.22
CA PHE A 31 -4.70 -4.59 -3.20
C PHE A 31 -5.66 -3.81 -2.31
N GLU A 32 -5.13 -2.94 -1.46
CA GLU A 32 -5.91 -2.05 -0.62
C GLU A 32 -5.55 -0.60 -0.91
N SER A 33 -6.58 0.22 -1.12
CA SER A 33 -6.44 1.66 -1.27
C SER A 33 -6.39 2.30 0.11
N PHE A 34 -5.33 3.03 0.42
CA PHE A 34 -5.21 3.79 1.65
C PHE A 34 -4.88 5.26 1.33
N ALA A 35 -5.38 6.16 2.18
CA ALA A 35 -5.08 7.58 2.08
C ALA A 35 -3.73 7.86 2.72
N CYS A 36 -2.76 8.31 1.92
CA CYS A 36 -1.43 8.64 2.42
C CYS A 36 -1.45 9.98 3.16
N PRO A 37 -1.13 10.03 4.47
CA PRO A 37 -1.09 11.27 5.24
C PRO A 37 0.02 12.22 4.76
N ALA A 38 1.05 11.73 4.09
CA ALA A 38 2.17 12.57 3.63
C ALA A 38 1.82 13.39 2.38
N CYS A 39 1.03 12.85 1.45
CA CYS A 39 0.69 13.51 0.19
C CYS A 39 -0.80 13.79 0.03
N THR A 40 -1.63 13.34 0.99
CA THR A 40 -3.10 13.39 0.95
C THR A 40 -3.73 12.73 -0.29
N ARG A 41 -3.03 11.76 -0.90
CA ARG A 41 -3.51 10.99 -2.06
C ARG A 41 -3.77 9.53 -1.70
N LEU A 42 -4.65 8.91 -2.46
CA LEU A 42 -4.89 7.48 -2.40
C LEU A 42 -3.75 6.74 -3.11
N HIS A 43 -3.22 5.73 -2.42
CA HIS A 43 -2.25 4.80 -2.98
C HIS A 43 -2.77 3.38 -2.79
N PHE A 44 -2.46 2.52 -3.74
CA PHE A 44 -2.81 1.10 -3.68
C PHE A 44 -1.58 0.33 -3.19
N ILE A 45 -1.73 -0.41 -2.10
CA ILE A 45 -0.67 -1.29 -1.58
C ILE A 45 -1.11 -2.72 -1.80
N ASP A 46 -0.16 -3.51 -2.27
CA ASP A 46 -0.29 -4.96 -2.33
C ASP A 46 -0.17 -5.55 -0.91
N LEU A 47 -1.24 -6.17 -0.44
CA LEU A 47 -1.38 -6.88 0.84
C LEU A 47 -0.47 -8.10 0.96
N THR A 48 -0.12 -8.72 -0.16
CA THR A 48 0.76 -9.89 -0.21
C THR A 48 2.22 -9.50 -0.04
N THR A 49 2.65 -8.39 -0.63
CA THR A 49 4.05 -7.94 -0.64
C THR A 49 4.34 -6.75 0.29
N GLY A 50 3.30 -6.05 0.76
CA GLY A 50 3.41 -4.80 1.50
C GLY A 50 3.95 -3.63 0.66
N GLN A 51 4.03 -3.79 -0.66
CA GLN A 51 4.62 -2.78 -1.55
C GLN A 51 3.54 -1.92 -2.22
N PRO A 52 3.79 -0.59 -2.35
CA PRO A 52 2.90 0.26 -3.11
C PRO A 52 2.98 -0.13 -4.58
N MET A 53 1.83 -0.18 -5.25
CA MET A 53 1.75 -0.41 -6.69
C MET A 53 2.45 0.75 -7.40
N ASN A 54 3.69 0.53 -7.85
CA ASN A 54 4.41 1.55 -8.57
C ASN A 54 3.81 1.69 -9.97
N ARG A 55 3.56 2.94 -10.38
CA ARG A 55 2.93 3.31 -11.65
C ARG A 55 3.84 3.04 -12.87
N ASP A 56 5.09 2.65 -12.65
CA ASP A 56 6.08 2.32 -13.70
C ASP A 56 5.91 0.93 -14.34
N ARG A 57 4.90 0.15 -13.97
CA ARG A 57 4.62 -1.17 -14.56
C ARG A 57 3.22 -1.22 -15.20
N TRP A 58 2.96 -0.29 -16.10
CA TRP A 58 1.87 -0.37 -17.08
C TRP A 58 2.51 -0.42 -18.48
N PRO A 59 2.39 -1.53 -19.25
CA PRO A 59 2.77 -1.54 -20.66
C PRO A 59 1.79 -0.75 -21.54
#